data_AF-A0A382G850-F1
#
_entry.id   AF-A0A382G850-F1
#
_cell.length_a   1.000
_cell.length_b   1.000
_cell.length_c   1.000
_cell.angle_alpha   90.00
_cell.angle_beta   90.00
_cell.angle_gamma   90.00
#
_symmetry.space_group_name_H-M   'P 1'
#
loop_
_entity.id
_entity.type
_entity.pdbx_description
1 polymer ?
#
loop_
_entity_poly.entity_id
_entity_poly.type
_entity_poly.pdbx_seq_one_letter_code
_entity_poly.pdbx_strand_id
1 'polypeptide(L)'
;MVVHIRNNGKIKVKPIIKSFQYGEHQVTIETGAIARQADGAVMVNMAETVVLVTAVGRKAADPGRDWFPLTVNYQEKTYAAGKIPGGFFKREGRPSEKETLVCRLIDRPIRPLFPKGFKNEVQVIATVVSLNPDVDPDIPSLIGASAALAISGMPFAG
;
A
#
# COMPACT_ATOMS: atom_id res chain seq x y z
N MET A 1 -10.54 32.93 -10.53
CA MET A 1 -10.81 31.70 -11.32
C MET A 1 -11.70 30.80 -10.48
N VAL A 2 -13.01 30.87 -10.69
CA VAL A 2 -14.02 30.14 -9.91
C VAL A 2 -14.08 28.71 -10.44
N VAL A 3 -13.70 27.72 -9.62
CA VAL A 3 -13.81 26.30 -10.00
C VAL A 3 -15.28 25.91 -9.92
N HIS A 4 -15.89 25.72 -11.08
CA HIS A 4 -17.20 25.11 -11.25
C HIS A 4 -17.19 23.69 -10.68
N ILE A 5 -17.77 23.49 -9.50
CA ILE A 5 -18.09 22.16 -8.98
C ILE A 5 -19.32 21.67 -9.75
N ARG A 6 -19.09 20.98 -10.87
CA ARG A 6 -20.15 20.23 -11.55
C ARG A 6 -20.50 19.00 -10.72
N ASN A 7 -21.69 19.03 -10.13
CA ASN A 7 -22.36 17.88 -9.54
C ASN A 7 -22.76 16.93 -10.68
N ASN A 8 -22.12 15.76 -10.80
CA ASN A 8 -22.44 14.77 -11.84
C ASN A 8 -22.34 13.34 -11.29
N GLY A 9 -23.51 12.76 -10.95
CA GLY A 9 -23.74 11.31 -10.82
C GLY A 9 -23.08 10.64 -9.62
N LYS A 10 -23.86 9.93 -8.79
CA LYS A 10 -23.31 8.93 -7.86
C LYS A 10 -22.55 7.90 -8.69
N ILE A 11 -21.22 8.01 -8.75
CA ILE A 11 -20.38 6.96 -9.33
C ILE A 11 -20.69 5.70 -8.51
N LYS A 12 -21.35 4.71 -9.13
CA LYS A 12 -21.52 3.39 -8.53
C LYS A 12 -20.15 2.74 -8.50
N VAL A 13 -19.42 2.96 -7.41
CA VAL A 13 -18.15 2.33 -7.14
C VAL A 13 -18.45 0.88 -6.75
N LYS A 14 -18.20 -0.06 -7.66
CA LYS A 14 -18.33 -1.49 -7.38
C LYS A 14 -16.94 -2.04 -7.06
N PRO A 15 -16.66 -2.45 -5.81
CA PRO A 15 -15.39 -3.09 -5.50
C PRO A 15 -15.26 -4.44 -6.20
N ILE A 16 -14.03 -4.79 -6.57
CA ILE A 16 -13.67 -6.13 -7.02
C ILE A 16 -13.02 -6.81 -5.83
N ILE A 17 -13.60 -7.93 -5.39
CA ILE A 17 -13.19 -8.65 -4.19
C ILE A 17 -12.81 -10.08 -4.59
N LYS A 18 -11.67 -10.55 -4.08
CA LYS A 18 -11.21 -11.92 -4.21
C LYS A 18 -10.77 -12.45 -2.85
N SER A 19 -11.23 -13.63 -2.50
CA SER A 19 -10.87 -14.29 -1.24
C SER A 19 -10.30 -15.67 -1.51
N PHE A 20 -9.31 -16.08 -0.72
CA PHE A 20 -8.69 -17.39 -0.81
C PHE A 20 -8.20 -17.84 0.58
N GLN A 21 -8.01 -19.15 0.74
CA GLN A 21 -7.48 -19.74 1.96
C GLN A 21 -5.95 -19.70 1.94
N TYR A 22 -5.33 -19.28 3.06
CA TYR A 22 -3.88 -19.28 3.25
C TYR A 22 -3.54 -19.82 4.64
N GLY A 23 -3.15 -21.09 4.69
CA GLY A 23 -3.01 -21.82 5.96
C GLY A 23 -4.35 -21.86 6.71
N GLU A 24 -4.35 -21.39 7.95
CA GLU A 24 -5.56 -21.34 8.80
C GLU A 24 -6.41 -20.08 8.56
N HIS A 25 -5.88 -19.08 7.86
CA HIS A 25 -6.56 -17.79 7.67
C HIS A 25 -7.18 -17.67 6.28
N GLN A 26 -8.34 -17.01 6.21
CA GLN A 26 -8.87 -16.52 4.95
C GLN A 26 -8.27 -15.14 4.65
N VAL A 27 -7.73 -14.98 3.45
CA VAL A 27 -7.23 -13.69 2.94
C VAL A 27 -8.23 -13.15 1.92
N THR A 28 -8.59 -11.89 2.06
CA THR A 28 -9.45 -11.16 1.14
C THR A 28 -8.71 -9.94 0.60
N ILE A 29 -8.70 -9.78 -0.72
CA ILE A 29 -8.11 -8.63 -1.41
C ILE A 29 -9.23 -7.91 -2.16
N GLU A 30 -9.37 -6.61 -1.89
CA GLU A 30 -10.33 -5.71 -2.53
C GLU A 30 -9.61 -4.63 -3.33
N THR A 31 -10.11 -4.27 -4.51
CA THR A 31 -9.63 -3.14 -5.31
C THR A 31 -10.77 -2.40 -6.01
N GLY A 32 -10.46 -1.22 -6.57
CA GLY A 32 -11.37 -0.43 -7.40
C GLY A 32 -12.27 0.53 -6.65
N ALA A 33 -12.39 0.40 -5.32
CA ALA A 33 -13.19 1.31 -4.50
C ALA A 33 -12.42 2.46 -3.86
N ILE A 34 -11.28 2.15 -3.25
CA ILE A 34 -10.46 3.07 -2.46
C ILE A 34 -9.24 3.52 -3.27
N ALA A 35 -8.81 4.77 -3.08
CA ALA A 35 -7.58 5.33 -3.66
C ALA A 35 -7.47 5.20 -5.20
N ARG A 36 -8.59 5.35 -5.93
CA ARG A 36 -8.68 5.20 -7.41
C ARG A 36 -7.79 6.12 -8.25
N GLN A 37 -7.06 7.05 -7.63
CA GLN A 37 -6.09 7.91 -8.31
C GLN A 37 -4.66 7.35 -8.26
N ALA A 38 -4.39 6.35 -7.41
CA ALA A 38 -3.13 5.62 -7.46
C ALA A 38 -3.10 4.71 -8.68
N ASP A 39 -1.91 4.37 -9.18
CA ASP A 39 -1.76 3.44 -10.30
C ASP A 39 -2.22 2.03 -9.89
N GLY A 40 -1.88 1.60 -8.68
CA GLY A 40 -2.43 0.40 -8.05
C GLY A 40 -2.86 0.65 -6.60
N ALA A 41 -3.99 0.09 -6.20
CA ALA A 41 -4.48 0.17 -4.82
C ALA A 41 -5.26 -1.08 -4.43
N VAL A 42 -4.93 -1.68 -3.30
CA VAL A 42 -5.63 -2.84 -2.74
C VAL A 42 -5.85 -2.69 -1.24
N MET A 43 -6.98 -3.19 -0.76
CA MET A 43 -7.22 -3.43 0.66
C MET A 43 -7.07 -4.93 0.91
N VAL A 44 -6.13 -5.31 1.77
CA VAL A 44 -5.93 -6.72 2.17
C VAL A 44 -6.50 -6.90 3.57
N ASN A 45 -7.37 -7.87 3.74
CA ASN A 45 -7.87 -8.33 5.03
C ASN A 45 -7.43 -9.78 5.23
N MET A 46 -6.71 -10.03 6.33
CA MET A 46 -6.34 -11.36 6.78
C MET A 46 -6.77 -11.49 8.24
N ALA A 47 -7.85 -12.22 8.48
CA ALA A 47 -8.42 -12.43 9.82
C ALA A 47 -8.52 -11.12 10.65
N GLU A 48 -9.14 -10.09 10.07
CA GLU A 48 -9.40 -8.77 10.69
C GLU A 48 -8.19 -7.83 10.86
N THR A 49 -6.97 -8.29 10.57
CA THR A 49 -5.85 -7.40 10.27
C THR A 49 -6.00 -6.89 8.84
N VAL A 50 -6.17 -5.57 8.71
CA VAL A 50 -6.49 -4.91 7.44
C VAL A 50 -5.42 -3.87 7.08
N VAL A 51 -4.90 -3.97 5.86
CA VAL A 51 -3.85 -3.09 5.33
C VAL A 51 -4.29 -2.52 3.98
N LEU A 52 -4.27 -1.18 3.87
CA LEU A 52 -4.37 -0.49 2.59
C LEU A 52 -2.97 -0.37 1.99
N VAL A 53 -2.78 -0.93 0.80
CA VAL A 53 -1.52 -0.81 0.06
C VAL A 53 -1.74 -0.10 -1.26
N THR A 54 -0.96 0.95 -1.51
CA THR A 54 -0.97 1.70 -2.76
C THR A 54 0.40 1.68 -3.43
N ALA A 55 0.40 1.69 -4.75
CA ALA A 55 1.59 1.78 -5.59
C ALA A 55 1.39 2.91 -6.61
N VAL A 56 2.37 3.80 -6.70
CA VAL A 56 2.36 4.93 -7.64
C VAL A 56 3.70 5.00 -8.35
N GLY A 57 3.67 5.11 -9.67
CA GLY A 57 4.84 5.27 -10.53
C GLY A 57 4.80 6.59 -11.28
N ARG A 58 5.89 7.35 -11.25
CA ARG A 58 6.03 8.48 -12.18
C ARG A 58 6.07 7.95 -13.62
N LYS A 59 5.36 8.63 -14.53
CA LYS A 59 5.36 8.27 -15.96
C LYS A 59 6.69 8.55 -16.67
N ALA A 60 7.42 9.55 -16.19
CA ALA A 60 8.71 9.95 -16.74
C ALA A 60 9.81 9.82 -15.68
N ALA A 61 10.96 9.27 -16.07
CA ALA A 61 12.16 9.25 -15.25
C ALA A 61 12.73 10.67 -15.11
N ASP A 62 13.42 10.91 -13.99
CA ASP A 62 14.21 12.12 -13.79
C ASP A 62 15.50 12.04 -14.64
N PRO A 63 15.75 12.97 -15.59
CA PRO A 63 16.93 12.95 -16.44
C PRO A 63 18.26 12.96 -15.67
N GLY A 64 18.27 13.52 -14.45
CA GLY A 64 19.49 13.61 -13.63
C GLY A 64 19.76 12.37 -12.77
N ARG A 65 18.89 11.36 -12.79
CA ARG A 65 18.97 10.21 -11.88
C ARG A 65 19.45 8.96 -12.60
N ASP A 66 20.50 8.35 -12.09
CA ASP A 66 21.16 7.18 -12.67
C ASP A 66 20.76 5.84 -12.02
N TRP A 67 20.01 5.87 -10.92
CA TRP A 67 19.58 4.71 -10.13
C TRP A 67 18.04 4.56 -10.08
N PHE A 68 17.57 3.36 -9.72
CA PHE A 68 16.13 3.05 -9.62
C PHE A 68 15.53 3.55 -8.28
N PRO A 69 14.68 4.59 -8.30
CA PRO A 69 14.13 5.20 -7.09
C PRO A 69 12.84 4.50 -6.65
N LEU A 70 13.02 3.42 -5.91
CA LEU A 70 11.95 2.74 -5.19
C LEU A 70 11.97 3.15 -3.72
N THR A 71 10.85 3.68 -3.24
CA THR A 71 10.60 3.96 -1.82
C THR A 71 9.45 3.11 -1.32
N VAL A 72 9.64 2.41 -0.21
CA VAL A 72 8.58 1.70 0.50
C VAL A 72 8.36 2.36 1.86
N ASN A 73 7.12 2.73 2.14
CA ASN A 73 6.70 3.24 3.44
C ASN A 73 5.63 2.33 4.03
N TYR A 74 5.92 1.76 5.20
CA TYR A 74 4.96 1.06 6.02
C TYR A 74 4.66 1.90 7.26
N GLN A 75 3.38 2.02 7.62
CA GLN A 75 2.95 2.75 8.79
C GLN A 75 1.81 2.03 9.52
N GLU A 76 1.90 1.99 10.84
CA GLU A 76 0.84 1.48 11.72
C GLU A 76 0.07 2.66 12.31
N LYS A 77 -1.22 2.77 11.98
CA LYS A 77 -2.06 3.78 12.60
C LYS A 77 -2.46 3.33 14.00
N THR A 78 -2.33 4.19 15.01
CA THR A 78 -2.65 3.75 16.38
C THR A 78 -4.12 3.40 16.55
N TYR A 79 -4.98 4.03 15.74
CA TYR A 79 -6.41 3.70 15.70
C TYR A 79 -6.67 2.27 15.24
N ALA A 80 -5.76 1.64 14.49
CA ALA A 80 -5.92 0.25 14.04
C ALA A 80 -6.00 -0.71 15.23
N ALA A 81 -5.36 -0.36 16.36
CA ALA A 81 -5.42 -1.09 17.62
C ALA A 81 -6.42 -0.48 18.63
N GLY A 82 -7.27 0.45 18.21
CA GLY A 82 -8.21 1.16 19.09
C GLY A 82 -7.55 2.09 20.11
N LYS A 83 -6.31 2.54 19.84
CA LYS A 83 -5.52 3.35 20.78
C LYS A 83 -5.30 4.78 20.27
N ILE A 84 -5.27 5.73 21.21
CA ILE A 84 -4.86 7.11 20.95
C ILE A 84 -3.33 7.19 21.08
N PRO A 85 -2.60 7.91 20.20
CA PRO A 85 -1.15 8.02 20.29
C PRO A 85 -0.71 8.60 21.65
N GLY A 86 0.28 7.96 22.29
CA GLY A 86 0.73 8.33 23.63
C GLY A 86 1.48 9.66 23.74
N GLY A 87 2.17 10.09 22.68
CA GLY A 87 3.09 11.24 22.69
C GLY A 87 2.44 12.62 22.87
N PHE A 88 3.26 13.66 23.07
CA PHE A 88 2.83 15.04 23.33
C PHE A 88 1.87 15.58 22.26
N PHE A 89 2.17 15.33 20.98
CA PHE A 89 1.36 15.78 19.85
C PHE A 89 0.13 14.91 19.55
N LYS A 90 -0.06 13.79 20.27
CA LYS A 90 -1.18 12.85 20.07
C LYS A 90 -1.40 12.43 18.60
N ARG A 91 -0.30 12.24 17.86
CA ARG A 91 -0.26 11.88 16.44
C ARG A 91 0.88 10.91 16.15
N GLU A 92 0.75 10.08 15.12
CA GLU A 92 1.86 9.25 14.64
C GLU A 92 3.03 10.12 14.16
N GLY A 93 4.22 9.76 14.61
CA GLY A 93 5.45 10.51 14.38
C GLY A 93 6.33 9.89 13.31
N ARG A 94 7.64 9.85 13.58
CA ARG A 94 8.60 9.14 12.72
C ARG A 94 8.34 7.63 12.80
N PRO A 95 8.63 6.88 11.72
CA PRO A 95 8.56 5.43 11.75
C PRO A 95 9.41 4.85 12.90
N SER A 96 8.83 3.88 13.59
CA SER A 96 9.50 3.03 14.57
C SER A 96 10.52 2.10 13.91
N GLU A 97 11.32 1.42 14.73
CA GLU A 97 12.22 0.37 14.27
C GLU A 97 11.45 -0.75 13.58
N LYS A 98 10.34 -1.22 14.17
CA LYS A 98 9.46 -2.21 13.55
C LYS A 98 9.00 -1.74 12.18
N GLU A 99 8.42 -0.55 12.08
CA GLU A 99 7.92 -0.04 10.80
C GLU A 99 9.04 0.05 9.74
N THR A 100 10.24 0.45 10.15
CA THR A 100 11.41 0.50 9.28
C THR A 100 11.84 -0.90 8.80
N LEU A 101 11.79 -1.91 9.67
CA LEU A 101 12.11 -3.30 9.31
C LEU A 101 11.08 -3.86 8.32
N VAL A 102 9.80 -3.55 8.49
CA VAL A 102 8.73 -3.96 7.57
C VAL A 102 8.87 -3.28 6.21
N CYS A 103 9.25 -2.00 6.15
CA CYS A 103 9.59 -1.35 4.88
C CYS A 103 10.65 -2.16 4.12
N ARG A 104 11.71 -2.60 4.82
CA ARG A 104 12.80 -3.39 4.21
C ARG A 104 12.34 -4.80 3.83
N LEU A 105 11.45 -5.41 4.62
CA LEU A 105 10.86 -6.72 4.34
C LEU A 105 10.09 -6.70 3.01
N ILE A 106 9.37 -5.62 2.74
CA ILE A 106 8.62 -5.42 1.48
C ILE A 106 9.56 -5.03 0.33
N ASP A 107 10.49 -4.09 0.55
CA ASP A 107 11.38 -3.54 -0.50
C ASP A 107 12.28 -4.62 -1.12
N ARG A 108 12.95 -5.41 -0.28
CA ARG A 108 13.95 -6.41 -0.71
C ARG A 108 13.44 -7.39 -1.78
N PRO A 109 12.26 -8.02 -1.65
CA PRO A 109 11.75 -8.94 -2.67
C PRO A 109 11.22 -8.24 -3.93
N ILE A 110 10.64 -7.04 -3.82
CA ILE A 110 10.04 -6.37 -5.00
C ILE A 110 11.07 -5.64 -5.87
N ARG A 111 12.15 -5.12 -5.27
CA ARG A 111 13.18 -4.35 -5.97
C ARG A 111 13.81 -5.08 -7.17
N PRO A 112 14.22 -6.36 -7.06
CA PRO A 112 14.82 -7.07 -8.20
C PRO A 112 13.81 -7.45 -9.30
N LEU A 113 12.51 -7.29 -9.07
CA LEU A 113 11.46 -7.64 -10.04
C LEU A 113 11.14 -6.51 -11.03
N PHE A 114 11.74 -5.33 -10.85
CA PHE A 114 11.71 -4.28 -11.86
C PHE A 114 12.82 -4.50 -12.90
N PRO A 115 12.58 -4.23 -14.20
CA PRO A 115 13.56 -4.50 -15.23
C PRO A 115 14.79 -3.62 -15.06
N LYS A 116 15.94 -4.18 -15.44
CA LYS A 116 17.21 -3.44 -15.44
C LYS A 116 17.08 -2.17 -16.29
N GLY A 117 17.55 -1.05 -15.74
CA GLY A 117 17.49 0.26 -16.42
C GLY A 117 16.18 1.02 -16.22
N PHE A 118 15.18 0.44 -15.54
CA PHE A 118 14.00 1.19 -15.11
C PHE A 118 14.37 2.21 -14.04
N LYS A 119 14.09 3.49 -14.30
CA LYS A 119 14.50 4.64 -13.46
C LYS A 119 13.35 5.56 -13.08
N ASN A 120 12.13 5.17 -13.41
CA ASN A 120 10.95 5.90 -12.98
C ASN A 120 10.79 5.74 -11.47
N GLU A 121 10.45 6.84 -10.80
CA GLU A 121 10.20 6.82 -9.37
C GLU A 121 8.96 6.01 -9.05
N VAL A 122 9.11 5.07 -8.12
CA VAL A 122 8.04 4.21 -7.63
C VAL A 122 7.93 4.38 -6.12
N GLN A 123 6.71 4.61 -5.65
CA GLN A 123 6.39 4.65 -4.24
C GLN A 123 5.35 3.57 -3.93
N VAL A 124 5.65 2.75 -2.92
CA VAL A 124 4.70 1.80 -2.32
C VAL A 124 4.42 2.26 -0.89
N ILE A 125 3.14 2.41 -0.53
CA ILE A 125 2.73 2.77 0.82
C ILE A 125 1.80 1.69 1.36
N ALA A 126 2.19 1.06 2.46
CA ALA A 126 1.37 0.13 3.22
C ALA A 126 0.92 0.79 4.53
N THR A 127 -0.39 0.87 4.75
CA THR A 127 -0.99 1.49 5.94
C THR A 127 -1.88 0.49 6.64
N VAL A 128 -1.53 0.13 7.87
CA VAL A 128 -2.39 -0.71 8.71
C VAL A 128 -3.56 0.14 9.22
N VAL A 129 -4.78 -0.29 8.91
CA VAL A 129 -6.02 0.42 9.26
C VAL A 129 -6.89 -0.34 10.27
N SER A 130 -6.66 -1.65 10.43
CA SER A 130 -7.23 -2.48 11.48
C SER A 130 -6.21 -3.54 11.88
N LEU A 131 -6.11 -3.86 13.16
CA LEU A 131 -5.15 -4.82 13.68
C LEU A 131 -5.83 -5.84 14.60
N ASN A 132 -5.81 -7.09 14.17
CA ASN A 132 -5.99 -8.23 15.06
C ASN A 132 -4.64 -8.55 15.73
N PRO A 133 -4.52 -8.54 17.07
CA PRO A 133 -3.28 -8.84 17.78
C PRO A 133 -2.66 -10.21 17.48
N ASP A 134 -3.48 -11.17 17.04
CA ASP A 134 -3.05 -12.54 16.75
C ASP A 134 -2.53 -12.71 15.31
N VAL A 135 -2.69 -11.69 14.46
CA VAL A 135 -2.30 -11.73 13.04
C VAL A 135 -1.38 -10.56 12.73
N ASP A 136 -0.09 -10.88 12.55
CA ASP A 136 0.94 -9.89 12.25
C ASP A 136 0.67 -9.18 10.89
N PRO A 137 0.61 -7.84 10.85
CA PRO A 137 0.35 -7.07 9.63
C PRO A 137 1.47 -7.13 8.58
N ASP A 138 2.65 -7.66 8.92
CA ASP A 138 3.80 -7.73 8.01
C ASP A 138 3.48 -8.52 6.73
N ILE A 139 2.87 -9.71 6.89
CA ILE A 139 2.50 -10.61 5.78
C ILE A 139 1.38 -10.04 4.88
N PRO A 140 0.22 -9.59 5.41
CA PRO A 140 -0.79 -8.97 4.56
C PRO A 140 -0.28 -7.69 3.88
N SER A 141 0.68 -6.97 4.48
CA SER A 141 1.34 -5.83 3.82
C SER A 141 2.19 -6.26 2.62
N LEU A 142 2.92 -7.36 2.74
CA LEU A 142 3.73 -7.92 1.65
C LEU A 142 2.83 -8.42 0.50
N ILE A 143 1.76 -9.15 0.83
CA ILE A 143 0.75 -9.59 -0.14
C ILE A 143 0.13 -8.38 -0.85
N GLY A 144 -0.23 -7.34 -0.09
CA GLY A 144 -0.81 -6.11 -0.64
C GLY A 144 0.15 -5.35 -1.55
N ALA A 145 1.44 -5.30 -1.22
CA ALA A 145 2.45 -4.66 -2.06
C ALA A 145 2.61 -5.37 -3.41
N SER A 146 2.70 -6.70 -3.39
CA SER A 146 2.73 -7.52 -4.61
C SER A 146 1.47 -7.30 -5.46
N ALA A 147 0.28 -7.40 -4.84
CA ALA A 147 -0.99 -7.23 -5.55
C ALA A 147 -1.16 -5.81 -6.13
N ALA A 148 -0.83 -4.76 -5.35
CA ALA A 148 -0.90 -3.37 -5.82
C ALA A 148 0.05 -3.11 -7.00
N LEU A 149 1.28 -3.63 -6.94
CA LEU A 149 2.24 -3.51 -8.05
C LEU A 149 1.77 -4.26 -9.29
N ALA A 150 1.26 -5.49 -9.13
CA ALA A 150 0.78 -6.30 -10.25
C ALA A 150 -0.38 -5.64 -11.01
N ILE A 151 -1.29 -4.96 -10.31
CA ILE A 151 -2.42 -4.26 -10.96
C ILE A 151 -2.09 -2.83 -11.42
N SER A 152 -0.90 -2.32 -11.10
CA SER A 152 -0.53 -0.92 -11.36
C SER A 152 -0.24 -0.61 -12.84
N GLY A 153 0.04 -1.63 -13.65
CA GLY A 153 0.52 -1.48 -15.03
C GLY A 153 1.98 -1.04 -15.15
N MET A 154 2.71 -0.86 -14.04
CA MET A 154 4.15 -0.68 -14.06
C MET A 154 4.87 -1.95 -14.53
N PRO A 155 6.09 -1.85 -15.11
CA PRO A 155 6.84 -3.02 -15.54
C PRO A 155 7.41 -3.76 -14.32
N PHE A 156 6.61 -4.66 -13.75
CA PHE A 156 6.92 -5.45 -12.57
C PHE A 156 6.72 -6.93 -12.88
N ALA A 157 7.74 -7.76 -12.67
CA ALA A 157 7.77 -9.18 -13.06
C ALA A 157 7.36 -10.12 -11.92
N GLY A 158 6.30 -9.79 -11.18
CA GLY A 158 5.78 -10.59 -10.06
C GLY A 158 4.29 -10.85 -10.15
#